data_AF-A0A1F5ZDB8-F1
#
_entry.id   AF-A0A1F5ZDB8-F1
#
_cell.length_a   1.000
_cell.length_b   1.000
_cell.length_c   1.000
_cell.angle_alpha   90.00
_cell.angle_beta   90.00
_cell.angle_gamma   90.00
#
_symmetry.space_group_name_H-M   'P 1'
#
loop_
_entity.id
_entity.type
_entity.pdbx_description
1 polymer ?
#
loop_
_entity_poly.entity_id
_entity_poly.type
_entity_poly.pdbx_seq_one_letter_code
_entity_poly.pdbx_strand_id
1 'polypeptide(L)' 'MKIQDIILGGLALLLIYKRDNRLLITIAMLLLLISIPLFSLRIFFTAQRLTYFAALFIFIAILFQTIGISRNKEQV' A
#
# COMPACT_ATOMS: atom_id res chain seq x y z
N MET A 1 6.62 17.37 -5.82
CA MET A 1 6.70 16.03 -5.20
C MET A 1 7.33 16.18 -3.83
N LYS A 2 6.62 15.85 -2.76
CA LYS A 2 7.22 15.83 -1.43
C LYS A 2 8.10 14.59 -1.33
N ILE A 3 9.11 14.61 -0.45
CA ILE A 3 9.95 13.44 -0.16
C ILE A 3 9.10 12.19 0.18
N GLN A 4 7.92 12.41 0.78
CA GLN A 4 6.91 11.39 1.06
C GLN A 4 6.44 10.64 -0.19
N ASP A 5 6.20 11.35 -1.29
CA ASP A 5 5.72 10.75 -2.55
C ASP A 5 6.81 9.85 -3.17
N ILE A 6 8.08 10.26 -3.04
CA ILE A 6 9.24 9.50 -3.55
C ILE A 6 9.43 8.23 -2.74
N ILE A 7 9.35 8.33 -1.40
CA ILE A 7 9.48 7.17 -0.50
C ILE A 7 8.32 6.19 -0.73
N LEU A 8 7.07 6.67 -0.80
CA LEU A 8 5.89 5.85 -1.07
C LEU A 8 5.94 5.23 -2.46
N GLY A 9 6.38 5.98 -3.48
CA GLY A 9 6.56 5.46 -4.84
C GLY A 9 7.64 4.38 -4.92
N GLY A 10 8.78 4.57 -4.24
CA GLY A 10 9.82 3.55 -4.15
C GLY A 10 9.33 2.29 -3.43
N LEU A 11 8.61 2.46 -2.32
CA LEU A 11 8.00 1.35 -1.58
C LEU A 11 6.98 0.60 -2.45
N ALA A 12 6.15 1.33 -3.21
CA ALA A 12 5.19 0.75 -4.15
C ALA A 12 5.87 -0.10 -5.22
N LEU A 13 6.93 0.42 -5.85
CA LEU A 13 7.69 -0.33 -6.85
C LEU A 13 8.32 -1.60 -6.26
N LEU A 14 8.87 -1.53 -5.05
CA LEU A 14 9.45 -2.69 -4.36
C LEU A 14 8.38 -3.74 -4.05
N LEU A 15 7.22 -3.33 -3.54
CA LEU A 15 6.08 -4.21 -3.24
C LEU A 15 5.54 -4.90 -4.49
N ILE A 16 5.38 -4.14 -5.58
CA ILE A 16 4.94 -4.66 -6.88
C ILE A 16 5.96 -5.65 -7.43
N TYR A 17 7.27 -5.37 -7.30
CA TYR A 17 8.33 -6.28 -7.73
C TYR A 17 8.34 -7.58 -6.93
N LYS A 18 8.09 -7.50 -5.61
CA LYS A 18 8.08 -8.67 -4.72
C LYS A 18 6.86 -9.57 -4.93
N ARG A 19 5.74 -9.02 -5.44
CA ARG A 19 4.49 -9.73 -5.76
C ARG A 19 3.92 -10.56 -4.61
N ASP A 20 4.13 -10.08 -3.39
CA ASP A 20 3.67 -10.74 -2.17
C ASP A 20 2.36 -10.10 -1.70
N ASN A 21 1.25 -10.83 -1.85
CA ASN A 21 -0.08 -10.30 -1.53
C ASN A 21 -0.24 -9.96 -0.06
N ARG A 22 0.38 -10.73 0.83
CA ARG A 22 0.26 -10.51 2.27
C ARG A 22 0.88 -9.17 2.62
N LEU A 23 2.09 -8.91 2.10
CA LEU A 23 2.77 -7.64 2.33
C LEU A 23 2.02 -6.45 1.72
N LEU A 24 1.45 -6.59 0.52
CA LEU A 24 0.62 -5.54 -0.08
C LEU A 24 -0.57 -5.17 0.80
N ILE A 25 -1.31 -6.15 1.31
CA ILE A 25 -2.48 -5.90 2.17
C ILE A 25 -2.06 -5.37 3.54
N THR A 26 -1.03 -5.95 4.18
CA THR A 26 -0.54 -5.48 5.48
C THR A 26 -0.11 -4.02 5.40
N ILE A 27 0.65 -3.64 4.36
CA ILE A 27 1.11 -2.26 4.20
C ILE A 27 -0.06 -1.33 3.86
N ALA A 28 -1.02 -1.76 3.04
CA ALA A 28 -2.22 -0.98 2.78
C ALA A 28 -3.03 -0.70 4.06
N MET A 29 -3.19 -1.71 4.92
CA MET A 29 -3.85 -1.54 6.21
C MET A 29 -3.10 -0.58 7.13
N LEU A 30 -1.76 -0.68 7.20
CA LEU A 30 -0.95 0.27 7.95
C LEU A 30 -1.10 1.70 7.44
N LEU A 31 -1.13 1.90 6.12
CA LEU A 31 -1.34 3.22 5.51
C LEU A 31 -2.72 3.81 5.86
N LEU A 32 -3.77 2.99 5.87
CA LEU A 32 -5.10 3.42 6.32
C LEU A 32 -5.10 3.74 7.82
N LEU A 33 -4.47 2.90 8.64
CA LEU A 33 -4.42 3.11 10.09
C LEU A 33 -3.68 4.41 10.43
N ILE A 34 -2.62 4.75 9.69
CA ILE A 34 -1.88 6.00 9.83
C ILE A 34 -2.66 7.19 9.23
N SER A 35 -3.50 6.99 8.21
CA SER A 35 -4.29 8.08 7.64
C SER A 35 -5.36 8.60 8.60
N ILE A 36 -5.95 7.74 9.44
CA ILE A 36 -6.96 8.10 10.45
C ILE A 36 -6.47 9.21 11.41
N PRO A 37 -5.35 9.06 12.15
CA PRO A 37 -4.85 10.11 13.03
C PRO A 37 -4.39 11.35 12.24
N LEU A 38 -3.90 11.20 11.01
CA LEU A 38 -3.55 12.35 10.16
C LEU A 38 -4.79 13.18 9.77
N PHE A 39 -5.94 12.54 9.51
CA PHE A 39 -7.21 13.24 9.32
C PHE A 39 -7.66 13.96 10.59
N SER A 40 -7.50 13.33 11.76
CA SER A 40 -7.80 13.96 13.06
C SER A 40 -6.92 15.20 13.32
N LEU A 41 -5.64 15.12 12.99
CA LEU A 41 -4.67 16.23 13.07
C LEU A 41 -4.83 17.29 11.97
N ARG A 42 -5.89 17.19 11.13
CA ARG A 42 -6.16 18.10 10.00
C ARG A 42 -5.05 18.15 8.94
N ILE A 43 -4.22 17.11 8.85
CA ILE A 43 -3.15 16.98 7.85
C ILE A 43 -3.73 16.32 6.59
N PHE A 44 -4.74 16.96 6.00
CA PHE A 44 -5.58 16.38 4.93
C PHE A 44 -4.79 15.94 3.71
N PHE A 45 -3.86 16.77 3.22
CA PHE A 45 -3.09 16.44 2.02
C PHE A 45 -2.26 15.16 2.17
N THR A 46 -1.69 14.92 3.35
CA THR A 46 -0.88 13.73 3.59
C THR A 46 -1.78 12.53 3.85
N ALA A 47 -2.84 12.70 4.65
CA ALA A 47 -3.82 11.66 4.90
C ALA A 47 -4.47 11.13 3.60
N GLN A 48 -4.91 12.03 2.73
CA GLN A 48 -5.51 11.71 1.43
C GLN A 48 -4.52 10.96 0.52
N ARG A 49 -3.25 11.38 0.47
CA ARG A 49 -2.21 10.66 -0.27
C ARG A 49 -2.02 9.23 0.25
N LEU A 50 -1.91 9.05 1.56
CA LEU A 50 -1.77 7.71 2.17
C LEU A 50 -2.98 6.83 1.82
N THR A 51 -4.19 7.38 1.86
CA THR A 51 -5.40 6.67 1.45
C THR A 51 -5.36 6.24 -0.02
N TYR A 52 -4.88 7.10 -0.94
CA TYR A 52 -4.73 6.72 -2.35
C TYR A 52 -3.70 5.60 -2.55
N PHE A 53 -2.56 5.64 -1.87
CA PHE A 53 -1.57 4.56 -1.94
C PHE A 53 -2.10 3.26 -1.33
N ALA A 54 -2.84 3.32 -0.23
CA ALA A 54 -3.49 2.15 0.35
C ALA A 54 -4.50 1.52 -0.61
N ALA A 55 -5.35 2.34 -1.24
CA ALA A 55 -6.31 1.87 -2.23
C ALA A 55 -5.60 1.22 -3.43
N LEU A 56 -4.50 1.82 -3.91
CA LEU A 56 -3.68 1.26 -4.99
C LEU A 56 -3.11 -0.13 -4.61
N PHE A 57 -2.57 -0.28 -3.39
CA PHE A 57 -2.02 -1.57 -2.94
C PHE A 57 -3.08 -2.65 -2.77
N ILE A 58 -4.26 -2.31 -2.25
CA ILE A 58 -5.40 -3.25 -2.17
C ILE A 58 -5.82 -3.67 -3.58
N PHE A 59 -5.94 -2.71 -4.50
CA PHE A 59 -6.33 -2.98 -5.88
C PHE A 59 -5.32 -3.91 -6.57
N ILE A 60 -4.02 -3.64 -6.43
CA ILE A 60 -2.96 -4.50 -6.98
C ILE A 60 -2.98 -5.89 -6.33
N ALA A 61 -3.21 -5.99 -5.02
CA ALA A 61 -3.30 -7.28 -4.34
C ALA A 61 -4.47 -8.12 -4.87
N ILE A 62 -5.63 -7.49 -5.11
CA ILE A 62 -6.79 -8.12 -5.72
C ILE A 62 -6.45 -8.58 -7.15
N LEU A 63 -5.82 -7.73 -7.96
CA LEU A 63 -5.39 -8.12 -9.31
C LEU A 63 -4.42 -9.31 -9.30
N PHE A 64 -3.43 -9.32 -8.41
CA PHE A 64 -2.49 -10.43 -8.28
C PHE A 64 -3.16 -11.72 -7.81
N GLN A 65 -4.17 -11.61 -6.93
CA GLN A 65 -4.99 -12.74 -6.51
C GLN A 65 -5.81 -13.30 -7.67
N THR A 66 -6.51 -12.43 -8.41
CA THR A 66 -7.41 -12.81 -9.51
C THR A 66 -6.66 -13.39 -10.70
N ILE A 67 -5.48 -12.85 -11.04
CA ILE A 67 -4.68 -13.34 -12.18
C ILE A 67 -3.81 -14.55 -11.76
N GLY A 68 -3.78 -14.93 -10.47
CA GLY A 68 -2.98 -16.05 -9.98
C GLY A 68 -1.46 -15.80 -10.03
N ILE A 69 -1.03 -14.54 -10.15
CA ILE A 69 0.39 -14.13 -10.21
C ILE A 69 1.01 -14.02 -8.80
N SER A 70 0.20 -14.15 -7.75
CA SER A 70 0.64 -14.01 -6.36
C SER A 70 1.65 -15.11 -5.99
N ARG A 71 2.87 -14.71 -5.58
CA ARG A 71 3.80 -15.64 -4.94
C ARG A 71 3.30 -15.89 -3.52
N ASN A 72 2.43 -16.88 -3.36
CA ASN A 72 1.98 -17.28 -2.04
C ASN A 72 3.13 -17.98 -1.32
N LYS A 73 3.79 -17.28 -0.37
CA LYS A 73 4.84 -17.84 0.49
C LYS A 73 4.24 -18.66 1.64
N GLU A 74 3.32 -19.56 1.33
CA GLU A 74 2.78 -20.54 2.28
C GLU A 74 3.13 -21.95 1.82
N GLN A 75 4.41 -22.29 1.98
CA GLN A 75 4.96 -23.65 1.93
C GLN A 75 6.14 -23.70 2.92
N VAL A 76 5.89 -23.51 4.21
CA VAL A 76 6.71 -24.07 5.32
C VAL A 76 5.77 -24.34 6.49
#